data_AF-A0A4Q0ZAX2-F1
#
_entry.id   AF-A0A4Q0ZAX2-F1
#
_cell.length_a   1.000
_cell.length_b   1.000
_cell.length_c   1.000
_cell.angle_alpha   90.00
_cell.angle_beta   90.00
_cell.angle_gamma   90.00
#
_symmetry.space_group_name_H-M   'P 1'
#
loop_
_entity.id
_entity.type
_entity.pdbx_description
1 polymer ?
#
loop_
_entity_poly.entity_id
_entity_poly.type
_entity_poly.pdbx_seq_one_letter_code
_entity_poly.pdbx_strand_id
1 'polypeptide(L)'
;MKITKTLLLLGLLGSNVFAEDSNSAKHFGISALFGFGSELIIHKNFTNLSNFEKISYATIIGSTPGLIKELNDDKFSNEDLAFDIAGALTGALISNYLNNNTSIFISHNKEKEATKVNLAYNF
;
A
#
# COMPACT_ATOMS: atom_id res chain seq x y z
N MET A 1 -10.93 -14.20 -10.70
CA MET A 1 -12.18 -13.52 -10.26
C MET A 1 -12.23 -13.09 -8.79
N LYS A 2 -11.25 -13.44 -7.92
CA LYS A 2 -11.22 -13.00 -6.51
C LYS A 2 -10.41 -11.70 -6.26
N ILE A 3 -9.40 -11.42 -7.09
CA ILE A 3 -8.43 -10.32 -6.89
C ILE A 3 -9.04 -8.93 -7.15
N THR A 4 -9.88 -8.80 -8.19
CA THR A 4 -10.61 -7.56 -8.47
C THR A 4 -11.52 -7.18 -7.31
N LYS A 5 -12.14 -8.15 -6.63
CA LYS A 5 -12.96 -7.90 -5.44
C LYS A 5 -12.13 -7.44 -4.25
N THR A 6 -10.94 -7.99 -4.03
CA THR A 6 -10.04 -7.57 -2.93
C THR A 6 -9.50 -6.15 -3.14
N LEU A 7 -9.07 -5.83 -4.36
CA LEU A 7 -8.63 -4.47 -4.72
C LEU A 7 -9.78 -3.45 -4.63
N LEU A 8 -11.00 -3.82 -5.09
CA LEU A 8 -12.18 -2.99 -4.89
C LEU A 8 -12.51 -2.77 -3.40
N LEU A 9 -12.33 -3.81 -2.58
CA LEU A 9 -12.64 -3.72 -1.15
C LEU A 9 -11.68 -2.78 -0.41
N LEU A 10 -10.39 -2.79 -0.78
CA LEU A 10 -9.44 -1.80 -0.28
C LEU A 10 -9.83 -0.39 -0.75
N GLY A 11 -10.23 -0.22 -2.02
CA GLY A 11 -10.71 1.06 -2.52
C GLY A 11 -11.96 1.60 -1.81
N LEU A 12 -12.93 0.73 -1.51
CA LEU A 12 -14.21 1.08 -0.86
C LEU A 12 -14.08 1.37 0.64
N LEU A 13 -13.10 0.79 1.34
CA LEU A 13 -12.88 1.08 2.76
C LEU A 13 -12.14 2.40 2.97
N GLY A 14 -11.37 2.88 1.98
CA GLY A 14 -10.64 4.14 2.05
C GLY A 14 -11.54 5.38 2.04
N SER A 15 -12.65 5.35 1.30
CA SER A 15 -13.49 6.54 1.06
C SER A 15 -14.09 7.16 2.34
N ASN A 16 -14.31 6.37 3.39
CA ASN A 16 -14.84 6.87 4.66
C ASN A 16 -13.78 7.59 5.53
N VAL A 17 -12.49 7.36 5.27
CA VAL A 17 -11.40 7.95 6.08
C VAL A 17 -11.05 9.37 5.59
N PHE A 18 -11.36 9.69 4.33
CA PHE A 18 -11.13 11.01 3.74
C PHE A 18 -12.27 12.02 3.99
N ALA A 19 -13.28 11.68 4.81
CA ALA A 19 -14.50 12.48 4.99
C ALA A 19 -14.38 13.67 5.97
N GLU A 20 -13.25 13.81 6.68
CA GLU A 20 -13.03 14.92 7.62
C GLU A 20 -11.83 15.79 7.20
N ASP A 21 -12.11 17.05 6.89
CA ASP A 21 -11.21 18.19 6.65
C ASP A 21 -9.94 17.93 5.83
N SER A 22 -9.86 18.60 4.67
CA SER A 22 -8.72 18.80 3.77
C SER A 22 -7.40 19.02 4.52
N ASN A 23 -6.77 17.93 4.94
CA ASN A 23 -5.48 17.94 5.60
C ASN A 23 -4.53 17.11 4.75
N SER A 24 -3.58 17.79 4.11
CA SER A 24 -2.53 17.21 3.28
C SER A 24 -1.84 16.00 3.93
N ALA A 25 -1.69 16.02 5.27
CA ALA A 25 -1.11 14.92 6.01
C ALA A 25 -2.00 13.66 6.02
N LYS A 26 -3.33 13.81 6.03
CA LYS A 26 -4.28 12.70 5.89
C LYS A 26 -4.21 12.10 4.49
N HIS A 27 -4.22 12.94 3.45
CA HIS A 27 -4.05 12.51 2.05
C HIS A 27 -2.77 11.69 1.86
N PHE A 28 -1.65 12.26 2.30
CA PHE A 28 -0.37 11.57 2.29
C PHE A 28 -0.39 10.25 3.08
N GLY A 29 -0.82 10.29 4.34
CA GLY A 29 -0.74 9.15 5.25
C GLY A 29 -1.61 7.97 4.82
N ILE A 30 -2.86 8.24 4.46
CA ILE A 30 -3.80 7.19 4.04
C ILE A 30 -3.32 6.58 2.72
N SER A 31 -2.96 7.41 1.74
CA SER A 31 -2.46 6.92 0.46
C SER A 31 -1.13 6.18 0.59
N ALA A 32 -0.27 6.55 1.55
CA ALA A 32 0.93 5.78 1.87
C ALA A 32 0.62 4.36 2.37
N LEU A 33 -0.39 4.18 3.23
CA LEU A 33 -0.82 2.84 3.64
C LEU A 33 -1.34 2.02 2.46
N PHE A 34 -2.10 2.64 1.56
CA PHE A 34 -2.59 1.96 0.36
C PHE A 34 -1.46 1.60 -0.61
N GLY A 35 -0.52 2.51 -0.85
CA GLY A 35 0.68 2.25 -1.67
C GLY A 35 1.56 1.14 -1.08
N PHE A 36 1.71 1.12 0.25
CA PHE A 36 2.45 0.06 0.94
C PHE A 36 1.78 -1.31 0.76
N GLY A 37 0.46 -1.37 1.04
CA GLY A 37 -0.32 -2.60 0.96
C GLY A 37 -0.45 -3.13 -0.48
N SER A 38 -0.63 -2.24 -1.45
CA SER A 38 -0.70 -2.62 -2.86
C SER A 38 0.64 -3.17 -3.36
N GLU A 39 1.77 -2.55 -2.99
CA GLU A 39 3.09 -3.07 -3.33
C GLU A 39 3.32 -4.43 -2.69
N LEU A 40 2.96 -4.63 -1.42
CA LEU A 40 3.10 -5.92 -0.73
C LEU A 40 2.35 -7.05 -1.48
N ILE A 41 1.13 -6.76 -1.94
CA ILE A 41 0.32 -7.71 -2.72
C ILE A 41 0.96 -7.94 -4.10
N ILE A 42 1.37 -6.87 -4.79
CA ILE A 42 1.96 -6.98 -6.12
C ILE A 42 3.27 -7.77 -6.06
N HIS A 43 4.14 -7.43 -5.10
CA HIS A 43 5.45 -8.04 -4.91
C HIS A 43 5.34 -9.55 -4.75
N LYS A 44 4.38 -10.00 -3.93
CA LYS A 44 4.14 -11.41 -3.66
C LYS A 44 3.57 -12.18 -4.85
N ASN A 45 2.67 -11.56 -5.62
CA ASN A 45 1.88 -12.27 -6.63
C ASN A 45 2.43 -12.12 -8.06
N PHE A 46 3.27 -11.13 -8.33
CA PHE A 46 3.78 -10.81 -9.66
C PHE A 46 5.32 -10.78 -9.64
N THR A 47 5.93 -11.96 -9.57
CA THR A 47 7.38 -12.14 -9.47
C THR A 47 8.15 -11.77 -10.75
N ASN A 48 7.45 -11.71 -11.89
CA ASN A 48 8.00 -11.35 -13.19
C ASN A 48 8.13 -9.84 -13.43
N LEU A 49 7.54 -9.00 -12.58
CA LEU A 49 7.66 -7.54 -12.68
C LEU A 49 8.95 -7.05 -12.05
N SER A 50 9.58 -6.07 -12.69
CA SER A 50 10.70 -5.31 -12.12
C SER A 50 10.24 -4.48 -10.92
N ASN A 51 11.18 -4.09 -10.05
CA ASN A 51 10.87 -3.25 -8.89
C ASN A 51 10.20 -1.93 -9.31
N PHE A 52 10.66 -1.32 -10.40
CA PHE A 52 10.07 -0.09 -10.92
C PHE A 52 8.60 -0.28 -11.33
N GLU A 53 8.27 -1.37 -12.02
CA GLU A 53 6.88 -1.69 -12.41
C GLU A 53 6.01 -1.95 -11.18
N LYS A 54 6.52 -2.71 -10.19
CA LYS A 54 5.80 -2.98 -8.94
C LYS A 54 5.46 -1.69 -8.21
N ILE A 55 6.46 -0.80 -8.02
CA ILE A 55 6.28 0.50 -7.37
C ILE A 55 5.29 1.37 -8.15
N SER A 56 5.40 1.40 -9.49
CA SER A 56 4.52 2.21 -10.33
C SER A 56 3.06 1.77 -10.23
N TYR A 57 2.78 0.47 -10.37
CA TYR A 57 1.42 -0.06 -10.22
C TYR A 57 0.88 0.11 -8.81
N ALA A 58 1.72 -0.10 -7.80
CA ALA A 58 1.35 0.11 -6.41
C ALA A 58 0.97 1.56 -6.12
N THR A 59 1.71 2.51 -6.68
CA THR A 59 1.45 3.95 -6.58
C THR A 59 0.11 4.30 -7.21
N ILE A 60 -0.15 3.84 -8.45
CA ILE A 60 -1.42 4.07 -9.16
C ILE A 60 -2.60 3.55 -8.34
N ILE A 61 -2.51 2.29 -7.87
CA ILE A 61 -3.55 1.67 -7.04
C ILE A 61 -3.70 2.44 -5.72
N GLY A 62 -2.58 2.84 -5.11
CA GLY A 62 -2.56 3.55 -3.83
C GLY A 62 -3.18 4.94 -3.88
N SER A 63 -3.02 5.65 -5.00
CA SER A 63 -3.62 6.97 -5.23
C SER A 63 -5.09 6.91 -5.71
N THR A 64 -5.58 5.74 -6.11
CA THR A 64 -6.92 5.59 -6.68
C THR A 64 -8.04 6.04 -5.72
N PRO A 65 -8.02 5.70 -4.42
CA PRO A 65 -9.04 6.19 -3.48
C PRO A 65 -9.08 7.73 -3.39
N GLY A 66 -7.92 8.38 -3.34
CA GLY A 66 -7.81 9.84 -3.33
C GLY A 66 -8.35 10.47 -4.61
N LEU A 67 -7.97 9.94 -5.77
CA LEU A 67 -8.52 10.38 -7.06
C LEU A 67 -10.05 10.22 -7.12
N ILE A 68 -10.60 9.10 -6.65
CA ILE A 68 -12.06 8.89 -6.61
C ILE A 68 -12.73 9.91 -5.71
N LYS A 69 -12.14 10.23 -4.55
CA LYS A 69 -12.66 11.27 -3.65
C LYS A 69 -12.67 12.64 -4.35
N GLU A 70 -11.55 13.06 -4.94
CA GLU A 70 -11.45 14.36 -5.63
C GLU A 70 -12.41 14.50 -6.81
N LEU A 71 -12.72 13.41 -7.52
CA LEU A 71 -13.71 13.40 -8.61
C LEU A 71 -15.16 13.50 -8.14
N ASN A 72 -15.44 13.19 -6.87
CA ASN A 72 -16.78 13.26 -6.27
C ASN A 72 -16.99 14.51 -5.41
N ASP A 73 -15.92 15.27 -5.12
CA ASP A 73 -16.01 16.54 -4.40
C ASP A 73 -16.56 17.67 -5.29
N ASP A 74 -17.22 18.66 -4.67
CA ASP A 74 -17.75 19.83 -5.37
C ASP A 74 -16.66 20.64 -6.11
N LYS A 75 -15.41 20.55 -5.64
CA LYS A 75 -14.24 21.18 -6.25
C LYS A 75 -13.06 20.22 -6.20
N PHE A 76 -12.49 19.96 -7.36
CA PHE A 76 -11.29 19.15 -7.49
C PHE A 76 -10.05 19.89 -6.94
N SER A 77 -9.32 19.26 -6.02
CA SER A 77 -8.08 19.78 -5.44
C SER A 77 -6.85 19.06 -6.00
N ASN A 78 -6.08 19.79 -6.82
CA ASN A 78 -4.80 19.28 -7.34
C ASN A 78 -3.77 19.05 -6.22
N GLU A 79 -3.86 19.83 -5.14
CA GLU A 79 -2.96 19.72 -4.00
C GLU A 79 -3.19 18.40 -3.26
N ASP A 80 -4.45 18.09 -2.94
CA ASP A 80 -4.80 16.87 -2.23
C ASP A 80 -4.44 15.62 -3.04
N LEU A 81 -4.73 15.64 -4.35
CA LEU A 81 -4.31 14.56 -5.25
C LEU A 81 -2.77 14.41 -5.29
N ALA A 82 -2.02 15.52 -5.26
CA ALA A 82 -0.56 15.45 -5.23
C ALA A 82 -0.05 14.80 -3.93
N PHE A 83 -0.66 15.11 -2.79
CA PHE A 83 -0.36 14.44 -1.52
C PHE A 83 -0.74 12.96 -1.53
N ASP A 84 -1.86 12.59 -2.17
CA ASP A 84 -2.25 11.19 -2.34
C ASP A 84 -1.23 10.42 -3.18
N ILE A 85 -0.80 10.98 -4.31
CA ILE A 85 0.23 10.36 -5.17
C ILE A 85 1.57 10.24 -4.42
N ALA A 86 2.01 11.31 -3.74
CA ALA A 86 3.27 11.32 -3.00
C ALA A 86 3.25 10.32 -1.84
N GLY A 87 2.13 10.23 -1.12
CA GLY A 87 1.89 9.24 -0.09
C GLY A 87 2.01 7.82 -0.64
N ALA A 88 1.20 7.51 -1.66
CA ALA A 88 1.20 6.19 -2.30
C ALA A 88 2.56 5.76 -2.81
N LEU A 89 3.30 6.68 -3.45
CA LEU A 89 4.67 6.42 -3.91
C LEU A 89 5.61 6.11 -2.73
N THR A 90 5.55 6.89 -1.66
CA THR A 90 6.38 6.69 -0.47
C THR A 90 6.10 5.34 0.16
N GLY A 91 4.82 4.98 0.34
CA GLY A 91 4.42 3.69 0.87
C GLY A 91 4.90 2.52 0.01
N ALA A 92 4.75 2.64 -1.31
CA ALA A 92 5.21 1.63 -2.26
C ALA A 92 6.74 1.45 -2.22
N LEU A 93 7.51 2.54 -2.14
CA LEU A 93 8.97 2.48 -2.01
C LEU A 93 9.42 1.77 -0.74
N ILE A 94 8.81 2.11 0.41
CA ILE A 94 9.12 1.48 1.70
C ILE A 94 8.79 -0.03 1.64
N SER A 95 7.62 -0.38 1.12
CA SER A 95 7.21 -1.79 0.99
C SER A 95 8.15 -2.56 0.06
N ASN A 96 8.50 -2.01 -1.10
CA ASN A 96 9.41 -2.64 -2.05
C ASN A 96 10.80 -2.85 -1.44
N TYR A 97 11.29 -1.85 -0.70
CA TYR A 97 12.54 -1.96 0.05
C TYR A 97 12.50 -3.09 1.06
N LEU A 98 11.46 -3.16 1.89
CA LEU A 98 11.34 -4.22 2.89
C LEU A 98 11.20 -5.59 2.23
N ASN A 99 10.38 -5.75 1.19
CA ASN A 99 10.18 -7.03 0.51
C ASN A 99 11.46 -7.56 -0.16
N ASN A 100 12.33 -6.66 -0.65
CA ASN A 100 13.60 -7.06 -1.26
C ASN A 100 14.71 -7.34 -0.23
N ASN A 101 14.70 -6.67 0.92
CA ASN A 101 15.82 -6.72 1.87
C ASN A 101 15.50 -7.46 3.17
N THR A 102 14.23 -7.76 3.46
CA THR A 102 13.81 -8.48 4.67
C THR A 102 13.20 -9.83 4.35
N SER A 103 13.37 -10.80 5.25
CA SER A 103 12.69 -12.08 5.20
C SER A 103 12.28 -12.49 6.60
N ILE A 104 10.98 -12.74 6.80
CA ILE A 104 10.42 -13.18 8.08
C ILE A 104 10.16 -14.69 8.02
N PHE A 105 10.81 -15.44 8.91
CA PHE A 105 10.62 -16.88 9.04
C PHE A 105 9.97 -17.20 10.39
N ILE A 106 8.77 -17.79 10.35
CA ILE A 106 8.08 -18.26 11.55
C ILE A 106 8.24 -19.78 11.61
N SER A 107 8.90 -20.27 12.65
CA SER A 107 9.05 -21.70 12.92
C SER A 107 8.40 -22.05 14.25
N HIS A 108 7.45 -22.98 14.23
CA HIS A 108 6.77 -23.47 15.43
C HIS A 108 7.28 -24.87 15.77
N ASN A 109 7.83 -25.03 16.98
CA ASN A 109 8.23 -26.33 17.51
C ASN A 109 7.13 -26.86 18.44
N LYS A 110 6.40 -27.89 17.97
CA LYS A 110 5.29 -28.50 18.71
C LYS A 110 5.73 -29.22 19.99
N GLU A 111 6.92 -29.81 20.02
CA GLU A 111 7.41 -30.56 21.18
C GLU A 111 7.83 -29.65 22.34
N LYS A 112 8.23 -28.41 22.03
CA LYS A 112 8.66 -27.40 23.02
C LYS A 112 7.62 -26.31 23.26
N GLU A 113 6.43 -26.43 22.65
CA GLU A 113 5.39 -25.39 22.64
C GLU A 113 5.92 -23.98 22.31
N ALA A 114 6.94 -23.90 21.46
CA ALA A 114 7.70 -22.67 21.24
C ALA A 114 7.55 -22.18 19.80
N THR A 115 7.16 -20.91 19.65
CA THR A 115 7.17 -20.21 18.35
C THR A 115 8.39 -19.30 18.28
N LYS A 116 9.22 -19.49 17.25
CA LYS A 116 10.34 -18.60 16.94
C LYS A 116 10.01 -17.78 15.71
N VAL A 117 10.16 -16.47 15.82
CA VAL A 117 10.09 -15.52 14.71
C VAL A 117 11.52 -15.07 14.43
N ASN A 118 12.04 -15.39 13.25
CA ASN A 118 13.36 -14.96 12.81
C ASN A 118 13.18 -13.88 11.74
N LEU A 119 13.88 -12.77 11.92
CA LEU A 119 13.87 -11.65 10.98
C LEU A 119 15.28 -11.59 10.38
N ALA A 120 15.39 -11.96 9.11
CA ALA A 120 16.62 -11.82 8.35
C ALA A 120 16.57 -10.51 7.57
N TYR A 121 17.69 -9.79 7.59
CA TYR A 121 17.86 -8.56 6.85
C TYR A 121 19.15 -8.66 6.03
N ASN A 122 19.01 -8.59 4.72
CA ASN A 122 20.12 -8.69 3.78
C ASN A 122 20.68 -7.27 3.58
N PHE A 123 21.91 -7.04 4.05
CA PHE A 123 22.67 -5.80 3.90
C PHE A 123 23.82 -6.00 2.92
#